data_AF-A0A2V9XV98-F1
#
_entry.id   AF-A0A2V9XV98-F1
#
_cell.length_a   1.000
_cell.length_b   1.000
_cell.length_c   1.000
_cell.angle_alpha   90.00
_cell.angle_beta   90.00
_cell.angle_gamma   90.00
#
_symmetry.space_group_name_H-M   'P 1'
#
loop_
_entity.id
_entity.type
_entity.pdbx_description
1 polymer ?
#
loop_
_entity_poly.entity_id
_entity_poly.type
_entity_poly.pdbx_seq_one_letter_code
_entity_poly.pdbx_strand_id
1 'polypeptide(L)'
;MSKHCRARTKASKPCKAVAVDGGLCAFHADPKRAAQLGRMGGSKNRRHDPLGSKTEPLRPPQTAKEVKDLLAEAMAGIHTGRLEPRVGSVIAYLGTALLKAIETTDHQERIEALEESDMKD
;
A
#
# COMPACT_ATOMS: atom_id res chain seq x y z
N MET A 1 -22.52 2.30 -43.40
CA MET A 1 -22.66 2.77 -41.99
C MET A 1 -21.70 3.95 -41.74
N SER A 2 -22.15 4.97 -41.00
CA SER A 2 -21.24 6.03 -40.49
C SER A 2 -20.17 5.42 -39.60
N LYS A 3 -18.89 5.76 -39.82
CA LYS A 3 -17.77 5.33 -38.96
C LYS A 3 -17.81 6.00 -37.58
N HIS A 4 -18.53 7.13 -37.47
CA HIS A 4 -18.65 7.91 -36.26
C HIS A 4 -20.03 7.73 -35.61
N CYS A 5 -20.05 7.92 -34.30
CA CYS A 5 -21.24 7.90 -33.46
C CYS A 5 -22.29 8.89 -33.97
N ARG A 6 -23.53 8.41 -34.15
CA ARG A 6 -24.65 9.24 -34.63
C ARG A 6 -25.24 10.20 -33.58
N ALA A 7 -24.84 10.07 -32.30
CA ALA A 7 -25.35 10.91 -31.21
C ALA A 7 -24.72 12.30 -31.20
N ARG A 8 -25.33 13.21 -30.42
CA ARG A 8 -24.81 14.56 -30.14
C ARG A 8 -24.23 14.62 -28.73
N THR A 9 -23.17 15.40 -28.57
CA THR A 9 -22.59 15.74 -27.27
C THR A 9 -23.54 16.61 -26.46
N LYS A 10 -23.26 16.79 -25.15
CA LYS A 10 -24.02 17.72 -24.29
C LYS A 10 -24.03 19.17 -24.80
N ALA A 11 -23.02 19.57 -25.57
CA ALA A 11 -22.95 20.87 -26.24
C ALA A 11 -23.66 20.88 -27.62
N SER A 12 -24.52 19.90 -27.90
CA SER A 12 -25.28 19.74 -29.15
C SER A 12 -24.46 19.56 -30.43
N LYS A 13 -23.13 19.38 -30.32
CA LYS A 13 -22.23 19.09 -31.46
C LYS A 13 -22.25 17.60 -31.81
N PRO A 14 -22.09 17.20 -33.08
CA PRO A 14 -21.96 15.80 -33.48
C PRO A 14 -20.82 15.08 -32.75
N CYS A 15 -21.05 13.85 -32.29
CA CYS A 15 -20.02 13.05 -31.63
C CYS A 15 -18.99 12.53 -32.65
N LYS A 16 -17.71 12.84 -32.43
CA LYS A 16 -16.61 12.42 -33.31
C LYS A 16 -16.06 11.01 -33.02
N ALA A 17 -16.51 10.39 -31.92
CA ALA A 17 -16.02 9.07 -31.52
C ALA A 17 -16.44 7.97 -32.50
N VAL A 18 -15.66 6.90 -32.60
CA VAL A 18 -15.95 5.75 -33.46
C VAL A 18 -17.21 5.04 -32.97
N ALA A 19 -18.08 4.65 -33.91
CA ALA A 19 -19.24 3.82 -33.62
C ALA A 19 -18.82 2.37 -33.34
N VAL A 20 -19.35 1.76 -32.28
CA VAL A 20 -19.04 0.38 -31.89
C VAL A 20 -20.24 -0.53 -32.05
N ASP A 21 -21.39 -0.15 -31.50
CA ASP A 21 -22.63 -0.93 -31.54
C ASP A 21 -23.83 0.01 -31.78
N GLY A 22 -24.81 -0.43 -32.56
CA GLY A 22 -26.02 0.34 -32.89
C GLY A 22 -25.76 1.72 -33.52
N GLY A 23 -24.57 1.95 -34.09
CA GLY A 23 -24.15 3.26 -34.61
C GLY A 23 -23.77 4.30 -33.54
N LEU A 24 -23.59 3.88 -32.28
CA LEU A 24 -23.22 4.72 -31.14
C LEU A 24 -21.79 4.39 -30.67
N CYS A 25 -21.12 5.33 -30.01
CA CYS A 25 -19.85 5.05 -29.34
C CYS A 25 -20.08 4.39 -27.98
N ALA A 26 -19.04 3.80 -27.39
CA ALA A 26 -19.11 3.05 -26.13
C ALA A 26 -19.77 3.83 -24.95
N PHE A 27 -19.67 5.16 -24.94
CA PHE A 27 -20.26 6.02 -23.90
C PHE A 27 -21.71 6.45 -24.20
N HIS A 28 -22.11 6.53 -25.47
CA HIS A 28 -23.50 6.83 -25.83
C HIS A 28 -24.36 5.55 -25.90
N ALA A 29 -23.75 4.39 -26.19
CA ALA A 29 -24.40 3.09 -26.11
C ALA A 29 -24.67 2.67 -24.64
N ASP A 30 -23.77 3.03 -23.73
CA ASP A 30 -23.95 2.84 -22.28
C ASP A 30 -23.59 4.13 -21.51
N PRO A 31 -24.59 4.94 -21.13
CA PRO A 31 -24.37 6.17 -20.37
C PRO A 31 -23.72 5.96 -18.99
N LYS A 32 -23.81 4.75 -18.40
CA LYS A 32 -23.21 4.44 -17.09
C LYS A 32 -21.72 4.14 -17.19
N ARG A 33 -21.23 3.77 -18.38
CA ARG A 33 -19.84 3.36 -18.62
C ARG A 33 -18.80 4.41 -18.19
N ALA A 34 -19.08 5.69 -18.41
CA ALA A 34 -18.19 6.77 -17.98
C ALA A 34 -18.04 6.82 -16.45
N ALA A 35 -19.15 6.70 -15.72
CA ALA A 35 -19.14 6.68 -14.26
C ALA A 35 -18.48 5.41 -13.72
N GLN A 36 -18.69 4.27 -14.36
CA GLN A 36 -18.02 3.00 -14.00
C GLN A 36 -16.50 3.11 -14.15
N LEU A 37 -16.00 3.58 -15.30
CA LEU A 37 -14.57 3.76 -15.54
C LEU A 37 -13.96 4.79 -14.59
N GLY A 38 -14.68 5.89 -14.30
CA GLY A 38 -14.30 6.86 -13.30
C GLY A 38 -14.16 6.25 -11.89
N ARG A 39 -15.13 5.42 -11.47
CA ARG A 39 -15.07 4.70 -10.19
C ARG A 39 -13.90 3.73 -10.13
N MET A 40 -13.66 2.96 -11.20
CA MET A 40 -12.53 2.04 -11.27
C MET A 40 -11.20 2.79 -11.16
N GLY A 41 -11.02 3.87 -11.91
CA GLY A 41 -9.83 4.73 -11.83
C GLY A 41 -9.64 5.33 -10.44
N GLY A 42 -10.71 5.87 -9.85
CA GLY A 42 -10.68 6.43 -8.50
C GLY A 42 -10.38 5.40 -7.41
N SER A 43 -10.90 4.17 -7.55
CA SER A 43 -10.62 3.07 -6.60
C SER A 43 -9.16 2.62 -6.66
N LYS A 44 -8.58 2.48 -7.86
CA LYS A 44 -7.17 2.12 -8.04
C LYS A 44 -6.21 3.21 -7.55
N ASN A 45 -6.61 4.47 -7.67
CA ASN A 45 -5.79 5.61 -7.28
C ASN A 45 -6.06 6.08 -5.84
N ARG A 46 -6.95 5.41 -5.10
CA ARG A 46 -7.17 5.63 -3.67
C ARG A 46 -5.97 5.05 -2.92
N ARG A 47 -4.86 5.79 -2.95
CA ARG A 47 -3.70 5.52 -2.10
C ARG A 47 -4.16 5.77 -0.67
N HIS A 48 -4.21 4.72 0.13
CA HIS A 48 -4.69 4.77 1.51
C HIS A 48 -6.21 4.92 1.63
N ASP A 49 -6.87 3.83 2.02
CA ASP A 49 -8.13 3.92 2.75
C ASP A 49 -7.79 3.66 4.23
N PRO A 50 -7.54 4.71 5.03
CA PRO A 50 -7.25 4.54 6.46
C PRO A 50 -8.41 3.91 7.23
N LEU A 51 -9.62 3.86 6.66
CA LEU A 51 -10.85 3.38 7.31
C LEU A 51 -11.37 2.06 6.71
N GLY A 52 -10.81 1.60 5.59
CA GLY A 52 -11.34 0.49 4.78
C GLY A 52 -10.45 -0.75 4.69
N SER A 53 -9.17 -0.67 5.05
CA SER A 53 -8.40 -1.91 5.22
C SER A 53 -8.72 -2.48 6.60
N LYS A 54 -9.50 -3.56 6.61
CA LYS A 54 -9.56 -4.53 7.72
C LYS A 54 -8.23 -5.29 7.84
N THR A 55 -7.12 -4.58 7.76
CA THR A 55 -5.82 -5.12 8.16
C THR A 55 -5.88 -5.19 9.67
N GLU A 56 -5.93 -6.42 10.19
CA GLU A 56 -5.67 -6.68 11.59
C GLU A 56 -4.44 -5.86 12.01
N PRO A 57 -4.51 -5.14 13.14
CA PRO A 57 -3.37 -4.37 13.62
C PRO A 57 -2.19 -5.32 13.80
N LEU A 58 -1.13 -5.07 13.03
CA LEU A 58 0.10 -5.83 13.14
C LEU A 58 0.68 -5.56 14.53
N ARG A 59 0.85 -6.62 15.33
CA ARG A 59 1.60 -6.52 16.58
C ARG A 59 3.04 -6.12 16.25
N PRO A 60 3.57 -5.03 16.82
CA PRO A 60 4.97 -4.68 16.61
C PRO A 60 5.89 -5.73 17.25
N PRO A 61 7.06 -6.02 16.66
CA PRO A 61 8.08 -6.85 17.30
C PRO A 61 8.43 -6.33 18.70
N GLN A 62 8.51 -7.22 19.68
CA GLN A 62 8.83 -6.89 21.08
C GLN A 62 10.25 -7.27 21.46
N THR A 63 10.93 -8.10 20.66
CA THR A 63 12.29 -8.58 20.96
C THR A 63 13.22 -8.40 19.77
N ALA A 64 14.53 -8.33 20.05
CA ALA A 64 15.55 -8.31 19.00
C ALA A 64 15.44 -9.50 18.04
N LYS A 65 15.08 -10.68 18.56
CA LYS A 65 14.84 -11.88 17.75
C LYS A 65 13.67 -11.69 16.78
N GLU A 66 12.54 -11.15 17.26
CA GLU A 66 11.38 -10.88 16.41
C GLU A 66 11.69 -9.84 15.32
N VAL A 67 12.47 -8.81 15.63
CA VAL A 67 12.92 -7.84 14.62
C VAL A 67 13.82 -8.51 13.57
N LYS A 68 14.75 -9.35 14.00
CA LYS A 68 15.61 -10.13 13.10
C LYS A 68 14.79 -11.03 12.17
N ASP A 69 13.80 -11.74 12.70
CA ASP A 69 12.94 -12.64 11.92
C ASP A 69 12.10 -11.84 10.91
N LEU A 70 11.54 -10.69 11.31
CA LEU A 70 10.83 -9.77 10.41
C LEU A 70 11.71 -9.29 9.24
N LEU A 71 12.95 -8.89 9.52
CA LEU A 71 13.88 -8.44 8.49
C LEU A 71 14.25 -9.57 7.52
N ALA A 72 14.45 -10.79 8.02
CA ALA A 72 14.72 -11.96 7.19
C ALA A 72 13.52 -12.29 6.26
N GLU A 73 12.30 -12.22 6.77
CA GLU A 73 11.09 -12.38 5.96
C GLU A 73 10.96 -11.31 4.88
N ALA A 74 11.26 -10.04 5.21
CA ALA A 74 11.27 -8.96 4.24
C ALA A 74 12.30 -9.21 3.13
N MET A 75 13.52 -9.65 3.47
CA MET A 75 14.55 -10.02 2.50
C MET A 75 14.08 -11.13 1.56
N ALA A 76 13.51 -12.21 2.10
CA ALA A 76 12.96 -13.31 1.30
C ALA A 76 11.79 -12.86 0.41
N GLY A 77 10.91 -11.99 0.93
CA GLY A 77 9.79 -11.42 0.19
C GLY A 77 10.25 -10.58 -1.01
N ILE A 78 11.28 -9.76 -0.83
CA ILE A 78 11.88 -8.96 -1.92
C ILE A 78 12.51 -9.88 -2.97
N HIS A 79 13.30 -10.86 -2.52
CA HIS A 79 13.98 -11.80 -3.42
C HIS A 79 12.99 -12.59 -4.30
N THR A 80 11.85 -12.95 -3.74
CA THR A 80 10.79 -13.71 -4.44
C THR A 80 9.81 -12.82 -5.22
N GLY A 81 9.96 -11.50 -5.18
CA GLY A 81 9.05 -10.55 -5.82
C GLY A 81 7.67 -10.42 -5.15
N ARG A 82 7.47 -11.04 -3.99
CA ARG A 82 6.23 -10.94 -3.20
C ARG A 82 6.13 -9.62 -2.43
N LEU A 83 7.27 -8.98 -2.18
CA LEU A 83 7.36 -7.69 -1.51
C LEU A 83 8.07 -6.68 -2.43
N GLU A 84 7.47 -5.49 -2.59
CA GLU A 84 8.10 -4.42 -3.36
C GLU A 84 9.38 -3.94 -2.63
N PRO A 85 10.52 -3.76 -3.33
CA PRO A 85 11.75 -3.25 -2.72
C PRO A 85 11.56 -1.96 -1.93
N ARG A 86 10.71 -1.03 -2.40
CA ARG A 86 10.42 0.22 -1.69
C ARG A 86 9.78 -0.01 -0.33
N VAL A 87 8.81 -0.92 -0.23
CA VAL A 87 8.18 -1.30 1.04
C VAL A 87 9.22 -1.99 1.93
N GLY A 88 10.02 -2.89 1.35
CA GLY A 88 11.14 -3.53 2.04
C GLY A 88 12.12 -2.55 2.68
N SER A 89 12.50 -1.48 1.97
CA SER A 89 13.39 -0.43 2.51
C SER A 89 12.79 0.29 3.72
N VAL A 90 11.47 0.53 3.73
CA VAL A 90 10.79 1.13 4.89
C VAL A 90 10.79 0.18 6.07
N ILE A 91 10.55 -1.12 5.85
CA ILE A 91 10.63 -2.14 6.90
C ILE A 91 12.05 -2.21 7.47
N ALA A 92 13.08 -2.19 6.62
CA ALA A 92 14.47 -2.22 7.06
C ALA A 92 14.83 -1.00 7.93
N TYR A 93 14.39 0.19 7.51
CA TYR A 93 14.61 1.43 8.26
C TYR A 93 13.94 1.39 9.64
N LEU A 94 12.65 1.08 9.70
CA LEU A 94 11.90 1.03 10.95
C LEU A 94 12.38 -0.11 11.86
N GLY A 95 12.63 -1.29 11.28
CA GLY A 95 13.12 -2.47 12.01
C GLY A 95 14.48 -2.20 12.65
N THR A 96 15.41 -1.57 11.93
CA THR A 96 16.72 -1.22 12.49
C THR A 96 16.60 -0.20 13.63
N ALA A 97 15.73 0.80 13.50
CA ALA A 97 15.49 1.76 14.57
C ALA A 97 14.90 1.09 15.82
N LEU A 98 13.95 0.17 15.64
CA LEU A 98 13.34 -0.59 16.73
C LEU A 98 14.35 -1.53 17.41
N LEU A 99 15.19 -2.22 16.63
CA LEU A 99 16.24 -3.09 17.18
C LEU A 99 17.16 -2.31 18.12
N LYS A 100 17.63 -1.13 17.70
CA LYS A 100 18.47 -0.27 18.52
C LYS A 100 17.78 0.18 19.80
N ALA A 101 16.49 0.49 19.76
CA ALA A 101 15.74 0.87 20.95
C ALA A 101 15.67 -0.29 21.95
N ILE A 102 15.35 -1.51 21.47
CA ILE A 102 15.31 -2.72 22.30
C ILE A 102 16.68 -2.99 22.92
N GLU A 103 17.74 -3.02 22.10
CA GLU A 103 19.11 -3.26 22.58
C GLU A 103 19.55 -2.21 23.61
N THR A 104 19.21 -0.93 23.40
CA THR A 104 19.56 0.14 24.33
C THR A 104 18.86 -0.07 25.68
N THR A 105 17.57 -0.39 25.68
CA THR A 105 16.83 -0.64 26.93
C THR A 105 17.32 -1.90 27.65
N ASP A 106 17.52 -3.00 26.92
CA ASP A 106 18.06 -4.25 27.50
C ASP A 106 19.45 -4.03 28.12
N HIS A 107 20.30 -3.21 27.48
CA HIS A 107 21.61 -2.88 28.01
C HIS A 107 21.54 -2.00 29.27
N GLN A 108 20.63 -1.01 29.29
CA GLN A 108 20.40 -0.16 30.46
C GLN A 108 19.99 -1.00 31.67
N GLU A 109 18.99 -1.86 31.52
CA GLU A 109 18.52 -2.74 32.60
C GLU A 109 19.63 -3.64 33.15
N ARG A 110 20.48 -4.19 32.26
CA ARG A 110 21.61 -5.03 32.66
C ARG A 110 22.70 -4.25 33.39
N ILE A 111 22.97 -3.01 32.98
CA ILE A 111 23.95 -2.14 33.64
C ILE A 111 23.44 -1.78 35.03
N GLU A 112 22.19 -1.33 35.15
CA GLU A 112 21.57 -0.98 36.43
C GLU A 112 21.61 -2.16 37.42
N ALA A 113 21.28 -3.37 36.96
CA ALA A 113 21.34 -4.57 37.79
C ALA A 113 22.76 -4.90 38.31
N LEU A 114 23.79 -4.64 37.49
CA LEU A 114 25.20 -4.83 37.88
C LEU A 114 25.67 -3.73 38.85
N GLU A 115 25.30 -2.48 38.59
CA GLU A 115 25.62 -1.36 39.49
C GLU A 115 24.96 -1.56 40.87
N GLU A 116 23.73 -2.08 40.91
CA GLU A 116 23.05 -2.42 42.17
C GLU A 116 23.68 -3.59 42.92
N SER A 117 24.26 -4.58 42.24
CA SER A 117 24.99 -5.66 42.91
C SER A 117 26.30 -5.17 43.50
N ASP A 118 27.04 -4.35 42.75
CA ASP A 118 28.34 -3.83 43.18
C ASP A 118 28.21 -2.83 44.35
N MET A 119 27.06 -2.16 44.50
CA MET A 119 26.77 -1.29 45.66
C MET A 119 26.37 -2.04 46.94
N LYS A 120 26.07 -3.34 46.85
CA LYS A 120 25.65 -4.16 48.00
C LYS A 120 26.80 -4.94 48.65
N ASP A 121 27.96 -4.99 47.99
CA ASP A 121 29.21 -5.58 48.47
C ASP A 121 30.14 -4.52 49.12
#